data_AF-A0A7C5ZG53-F1
#
_entry.id   AF-A0A7C5ZG53-F1
#
_cell.length_a   1.000
_cell.length_b   1.000
_cell.length_c   1.000
_cell.angle_alpha   90.00
_cell.angle_beta   90.00
_cell.angle_gamma   90.00
#
_symmetry.space_group_name_H-M   'P 1'
#
loop_
_entity.id
_entity.type
_entity.pdbx_description
1 polymer ?
#
loop_
_entity_poly.entity_id
_entity_poly.type
_entity_poly.pdbx_seq_one_letter_code
_entity_poly.pdbx_strand_id
1 'polypeptide(L)'
;MTMLDAAALAEIARVRESGVLGASGRLLELFDFLAARSAEGRPPKEAEIALTVFGKSESDALRDDPVARVYIHRLRKRLDDFYLRNGTPAGVRLDIPKGDYRIACINPTADDSTTAGEGREPVSAAPAKRKLSWGLIAACVAGLAIAGNIAAWALVAGGGQKRELASTDVWAEIAHSKRPLLIVVGDYYMFGEYEDRVVLKRLVRDFAINSKEELVYSQRNNPETFDRYSDVAMQYLPASAAFALADLAPLMHEGRDVQVTLASELTPDRMKSNDIIYVGLLSGLGPLRDPVFSQSRFQMGASYDQIVDLQTGRRYTSEAFLAAPSDQMYRDYGFFSSFEGPTG
;
A
#
# COMPACT_ATOMS: atom_id res chain seq x y z
N MET A 1 -24.71 21.91 29.11
CA MET A 1 -23.41 22.31 28.54
C MET A 1 -22.39 21.87 29.57
N THR A 2 -21.91 20.64 29.44
CA THR A 2 -21.25 19.93 30.55
C THR A 2 -19.75 20.19 30.45
N MET A 3 -19.21 20.97 31.39
CA MET A 3 -17.77 21.07 31.64
C MET A 3 -17.21 19.67 31.90
N LEU A 4 -15.97 19.37 31.49
CA LEU A 4 -15.29 18.14 31.90
C LEU A 4 -15.22 18.11 33.44
N ASP A 5 -15.77 17.08 34.05
CA ASP A 5 -15.73 16.91 35.50
C ASP A 5 -14.33 16.45 35.98
N ALA A 6 -14.12 16.43 37.31
CA ALA A 6 -12.83 16.02 37.87
C ALA A 6 -12.44 14.57 37.52
N ALA A 7 -13.43 13.70 37.26
CA ALA A 7 -13.20 12.32 36.88
C ALA A 7 -12.75 12.20 35.40
N ALA A 8 -13.28 13.06 34.53
CA ALA A 8 -12.87 13.18 33.14
C ALA A 8 -11.41 13.65 33.01
N LEU A 9 -11.01 14.63 33.82
CA LEU A 9 -9.62 15.12 33.83
C LEU A 9 -8.64 14.05 34.33
N ALA A 10 -9.03 13.27 35.35
CA ALA A 10 -8.23 12.14 35.83
C ALA A 10 -8.08 11.04 34.77
N GLU A 11 -9.14 10.75 34.02
CA GLU A 11 -9.10 9.73 32.96
C GLU A 11 -8.28 10.20 31.74
N ILE A 12 -8.33 11.49 31.40
CA ILE A 12 -7.44 12.10 30.39
C ILE A 12 -5.97 11.93 30.78
N ALA A 13 -5.63 12.19 32.05
CA ALA A 13 -4.27 11.99 32.56
C ALA A 13 -3.85 10.51 32.48
N ARG A 14 -4.74 9.58 32.85
CA ARG A 14 -4.48 8.14 32.77
C ARG A 14 -4.19 7.66 31.35
N VAL A 15 -4.98 8.11 30.37
CA VAL A 15 -4.75 7.75 28.95
C VAL A 15 -3.40 8.32 28.47
N ARG A 16 -3.06 9.54 28.87
CA ARG A 16 -1.77 10.18 28.55
C ARG A 16 -0.57 9.43 29.14
N GLU A 17 -0.65 9.08 30.42
CA GLU A 17 0.41 8.37 31.15
C GLU A 17 0.58 6.91 30.71
N SER A 18 -0.46 6.29 30.16
CA SER A 18 -0.39 4.93 29.63
C SER A 18 0.57 4.75 28.44
N GLY A 19 0.95 5.85 27.78
CA GLY A 19 1.79 5.83 26.59
C GLY A 19 1.12 5.25 25.33
N VAL A 20 -0.18 4.91 25.38
CA VAL A 20 -0.90 4.28 24.25
C VAL A 20 -0.95 5.18 23.00
N LEU A 21 -0.84 6.49 23.19
CA LEU A 21 -0.82 7.52 22.15
C LEU A 21 0.61 7.89 21.69
N GLY A 22 1.64 7.28 22.29
CA GLY A 22 3.05 7.61 22.09
C GLY A 22 3.58 8.66 23.07
N ALA A 23 4.90 8.66 23.32
CA ALA A 23 5.55 9.60 24.25
C ALA A 23 5.73 11.01 23.67
N SER A 24 5.81 11.12 22.34
CA SER A 24 5.81 12.38 21.59
C SER A 24 5.27 12.12 20.17
N GLY A 25 4.45 13.03 19.66
CA GLY A 25 3.94 12.96 18.29
C GLY A 25 2.54 13.52 18.09
N ARG A 26 2.17 13.64 16.81
CA ARG A 26 0.93 14.27 16.32
C ARG A 26 -0.37 13.76 16.95
N LEU A 27 -0.40 12.48 17.33
CA LEU A 27 -1.60 11.86 17.91
C LEU A 27 -1.82 12.30 19.36
N LEU A 28 -0.74 12.46 20.12
CA LEU A 28 -0.77 13.02 21.47
C LEU A 28 -1.10 14.52 21.44
N GLU A 29 -0.47 15.28 20.53
CA GLU A 29 -0.78 16.70 20.31
C GLU A 29 -2.26 16.93 19.97
N LEU A 30 -2.82 16.07 19.10
CA LEU A 30 -4.25 16.11 18.79
C LEU A 30 -5.10 15.82 20.01
N PHE A 31 -4.78 14.77 20.78
CA PHE A 31 -5.54 14.41 21.98
C PHE A 31 -5.53 15.53 23.03
N ASP A 32 -4.36 16.13 23.29
CA ASP A 32 -4.21 17.24 24.23
C ASP A 32 -5.00 18.49 23.76
N PHE A 33 -4.96 18.78 22.46
CA PHE A 33 -5.74 19.87 21.87
C PHE A 33 -7.26 19.66 22.04
N LEU A 34 -7.77 18.46 21.77
CA LEU A 34 -9.19 18.16 21.95
C LEU A 34 -9.60 18.18 23.43
N ALA A 35 -8.75 17.70 24.33
CA ALA A 35 -8.99 17.73 25.76
C ALA A 35 -9.13 19.18 26.28
N ALA A 36 -8.22 20.06 25.87
CA ALA A 36 -8.28 21.48 26.22
C ALA A 36 -9.56 22.16 25.70
N ARG A 37 -9.89 21.96 24.41
CA ARG A 37 -11.10 22.54 23.82
C ARG A 37 -12.41 22.00 24.38
N SER A 38 -12.40 20.72 24.77
CA SER A 38 -13.54 20.08 25.43
C SER A 38 -13.74 20.61 26.85
N ALA A 39 -12.66 20.95 27.57
CA ALA A 39 -12.72 21.61 28.88
C ALA A 39 -13.34 23.02 28.78
N GLU A 40 -13.05 23.73 27.68
CA GLU A 40 -13.64 25.05 27.37
C GLU A 40 -15.10 24.97 26.88
N GLY A 41 -15.65 23.77 26.68
CA GLY A 41 -17.00 23.56 26.17
C GLY A 41 -17.20 23.97 24.70
N ARG A 42 -16.10 24.18 23.96
CA ARG A 42 -16.11 24.60 22.55
C ARG A 42 -15.56 23.47 21.67
N PRO A 43 -16.40 22.72 20.95
CA PRO A 43 -15.91 21.73 20.01
C PRO A 43 -15.15 22.43 18.86
N PRO A 44 -13.88 22.06 18.60
CA PRO A 44 -13.11 22.67 17.53
C PRO A 44 -13.68 22.26 16.17
N LYS A 45 -13.56 23.15 15.18
CA LYS A 45 -13.86 22.79 13.78
C LYS A 45 -12.69 22.01 13.18
N GLU A 46 -12.97 21.23 12.15
CA GLU A 46 -11.95 20.45 11.43
C GLU A 46 -10.81 21.32 10.90
N ALA A 47 -11.13 22.47 10.30
CA ALA A 47 -10.14 23.43 9.81
C ALA A 47 -9.27 24.00 10.96
N GLU A 48 -9.83 24.17 12.15
CA GLU A 48 -9.10 24.64 13.33
C GLU A 48 -8.06 23.60 13.79
N ILE A 49 -8.41 22.32 13.70
CA ILE A 49 -7.50 21.19 13.98
C ILE A 49 -6.38 21.13 12.93
N ALA A 50 -6.72 21.23 11.64
CA ALA A 50 -5.75 21.22 10.54
C ALA A 50 -4.72 22.35 10.66
N LEU A 51 -5.15 23.53 11.08
CA LEU A 51 -4.27 24.68 11.27
C LEU A 51 -3.44 24.55 12.57
N THR A 52 -4.11 24.37 13.71
CA THR A 52 -3.47 24.49 15.03
C THR A 52 -2.63 23.27 15.39
N VAL A 53 -3.15 22.07 15.10
CA VAL A 53 -2.42 20.83 15.36
C VAL A 53 -1.52 20.55 14.18
N PHE A 54 -2.02 20.59 12.94
CA PHE A 54 -1.26 20.14 11.77
C PHE A 54 -0.38 21.21 11.09
N GLY A 55 -0.43 22.47 11.53
CA GLY A 55 0.43 23.56 11.03
C GLY A 55 0.13 23.97 9.58
N LYS A 56 -1.08 23.68 9.09
CA LYS A 56 -1.48 23.99 7.70
C LYS A 56 -1.85 25.47 7.52
N SER A 57 -1.64 25.97 6.31
CA SER A 57 -2.08 27.32 5.92
C SER A 57 -3.61 27.41 5.93
N GLU A 58 -4.17 28.59 6.16
CA GLU A 58 -5.63 28.79 6.15
C GLU A 58 -6.26 28.39 4.81
N SER A 59 -5.57 28.64 3.69
CA SER A 59 -6.02 28.25 2.35
C SER A 59 -6.11 26.73 2.18
N ASP A 60 -5.20 25.97 2.79
CA ASP A 60 -5.19 24.51 2.71
C ASP A 60 -6.18 23.90 3.71
N ALA A 61 -6.36 24.51 4.89
CA ALA A 61 -7.32 24.07 5.89
C ALA A 61 -8.79 24.25 5.44
N LEU A 62 -9.07 25.22 4.56
CA LEU A 62 -10.39 25.40 3.94
C LEU A 62 -10.67 24.40 2.80
N ARG A 63 -9.65 23.71 2.27
CA ARG A 63 -9.78 22.73 1.18
C ARG A 63 -9.93 21.31 1.73
N ASP A 64 -11.07 21.05 2.38
CA ASP A 64 -11.57 19.72 2.83
C ASP A 64 -10.50 18.63 3.06
N ASP A 65 -9.49 18.95 3.86
CA ASP A 65 -8.27 18.15 3.95
C ASP A 65 -8.46 16.92 4.84
N PRO A 66 -8.21 15.69 4.34
CA PRO A 66 -8.55 14.47 5.08
C PRO A 66 -7.65 14.22 6.30
N VAL A 67 -6.55 14.96 6.50
CA VAL A 67 -5.57 14.67 7.56
C VAL A 67 -6.19 14.72 8.95
N ALA A 68 -7.04 15.72 9.23
CA ALA A 68 -7.73 15.83 10.53
C ALA A 68 -8.65 14.62 10.77
N ARG A 69 -9.48 14.23 9.78
CA ARG A 69 -10.37 13.07 9.86
C ARG A 69 -9.62 11.75 10.08
N VAL A 70 -8.50 11.55 9.39
CA VAL A 70 -7.67 10.35 9.50
C VAL A 70 -7.10 10.22 10.90
N TYR A 71 -6.54 11.30 11.47
CA TYR A 71 -5.96 11.25 12.81
C TYR A 71 -7.02 11.12 13.91
N ILE A 72 -8.20 11.72 13.73
CA ILE A 72 -9.33 11.52 14.63
C ILE A 72 -9.80 10.06 14.61
N HIS A 73 -9.85 9.42 13.43
CA HIS A 73 -10.19 8.00 13.36
C HIS A 73 -9.14 7.12 14.06
N ARG A 74 -7.85 7.41 13.86
CA ARG A 74 -6.76 6.71 14.56
C ARG A 74 -6.85 6.88 16.08
N LEU A 75 -7.18 8.09 16.54
CA LEU A 75 -7.35 8.39 17.96
C LEU A 75 -8.51 7.59 18.58
N ARG A 76 -9.68 7.57 17.92
CA ARG A 76 -10.83 6.72 18.33
C ARG A 76 -10.41 5.25 18.49
N LYS A 77 -9.78 4.69 17.46
CA LYS A 77 -9.33 3.29 17.48
C LYS A 77 -8.35 3.01 18.62
N ARG A 78 -7.42 3.93 18.89
CA ARG A 78 -6.44 3.78 19.98
C ARG A 78 -7.09 3.86 21.36
N LEU A 79 -8.09 4.73 21.54
CA LEU A 79 -8.88 4.77 22.77
C LEU A 79 -9.70 3.48 22.96
N ASP A 80 -10.33 2.98 21.90
CA ASP A 80 -11.06 1.70 21.94
C ASP A 80 -10.13 0.53 22.33
N ASP A 81 -8.96 0.43 21.70
CA ASP A 81 -7.96 -0.59 22.01
C ASP A 81 -7.44 -0.47 23.45
N PHE A 82 -7.26 0.76 23.96
CA PHE A 82 -6.86 1.03 25.33
C PHE A 82 -7.89 0.52 26.34
N TYR A 83 -9.18 0.84 26.14
CA TYR A 83 -10.25 0.43 27.04
C TYR A 83 -10.56 -1.07 26.93
N LEU A 84 -10.37 -1.67 25.76
CA LEU A 84 -10.50 -3.12 25.58
C LEU A 84 -9.47 -3.90 26.41
N ARG A 85 -8.25 -3.37 26.56
CA ARG A 85 -7.14 -4.04 27.26
C ARG A 85 -7.07 -3.69 28.75
N ASN A 86 -7.33 -2.44 29.12
CA ASN A 86 -7.10 -1.93 30.47
C ASN A 86 -8.39 -1.73 31.27
N GLY A 87 -9.56 -1.96 30.66
CA GLY A 87 -10.86 -1.77 31.28
C GLY A 87 -11.13 -0.32 31.71
N THR A 88 -12.20 -0.14 32.49
CA THR A 88 -12.68 1.17 32.94
C THR A 88 -12.81 1.18 34.48
N PRO A 89 -11.70 1.35 35.23
CA PRO A 89 -11.68 1.15 36.68
C PRO A 89 -12.61 2.09 37.47
N ALA A 90 -12.80 3.31 36.98
CA ALA A 90 -13.66 4.33 37.60
C ALA A 90 -15.06 4.42 36.96
N GLY A 91 -15.39 3.52 36.03
CA GLY A 91 -16.63 3.59 35.25
C GLY A 91 -16.70 4.78 34.27
N VAL A 92 -15.64 5.56 34.09
CA VAL A 92 -15.57 6.68 33.14
C VAL A 92 -14.77 6.28 31.92
N ARG A 93 -15.38 6.32 30.73
CA ARG A 93 -14.70 6.09 29.44
C ARG A 93 -14.66 7.36 28.61
N LEU A 94 -13.50 7.69 28.05
CA LEU A 94 -13.38 8.73 27.03
C LEU A 94 -13.82 8.20 25.66
N ASP A 95 -14.69 8.96 25.00
CA ASP A 95 -15.13 8.71 23.63
C ASP A 95 -15.08 10.00 22.81
N ILE A 96 -14.95 9.86 21.49
CA ILE A 96 -15.02 10.98 20.54
C ILE A 96 -16.19 10.68 19.59
N PRO A 97 -17.38 11.26 19.80
CA PRO A 97 -18.57 10.92 19.02
C PRO A 97 -18.37 11.10 17.51
N LYS A 98 -19.04 10.27 16.69
CA LYS A 98 -18.96 10.37 15.23
C LYS A 98 -19.50 11.72 14.75
N GLY A 99 -18.75 12.40 13.89
CA GLY A 99 -19.09 13.74 13.39
C GLY A 99 -18.82 14.88 14.37
N ASP A 100 -18.29 14.56 15.55
CA ASP A 100 -17.88 15.54 16.56
C ASP A 100 -16.36 15.47 16.75
N TYR A 101 -15.79 16.59 17.22
CA TYR A 101 -14.36 16.77 17.45
C TYR A 101 -14.08 17.10 18.92
N ARG A 102 -14.95 16.68 19.85
CA ARG A 102 -14.74 16.81 21.29
C ARG A 102 -14.57 15.45 21.97
N ILE A 103 -13.91 15.46 23.12
CA ILE A 103 -13.87 14.34 24.04
C ILE A 103 -15.12 14.39 24.91
N ALA A 104 -15.87 13.29 24.91
CA ALA A 104 -17.03 13.07 25.76
C ALA A 104 -16.74 11.94 26.75
N CYS A 105 -17.34 12.02 27.94
CA CYS A 105 -17.25 10.97 28.94
C CYS A 105 -18.55 10.17 28.94
N ILE A 106 -18.42 8.84 28.90
CA ILE A 106 -19.53 7.91 29.02
C ILE A 106 -19.37 7.15 30.34
N ASN A 107 -20.40 7.19 31.19
CA ASN A 107 -20.50 6.38 32.39
C ASN A 107 -21.44 5.18 32.11
N PRO A 108 -20.95 3.93 32.03
CA PRO A 108 -21.79 2.76 31.82
C PRO A 108 -22.68 2.39 33.03
N THR A 109 -22.61 3.12 34.14
CA THR A 109 -23.35 2.82 35.39
C THR A 109 -24.25 3.98 35.83
N ALA A 110 -25.02 4.55 34.90
CA ALA A 110 -26.22 5.31 35.22
C ALA A 110 -27.29 5.09 34.15
N ASP A 111 -28.36 4.41 34.58
CA ASP A 111 -29.67 4.19 33.95
C ASP A 111 -29.79 3.27 32.73
N ASP A 112 -30.17 2.01 32.99
CA ASP A 112 -31.52 1.54 32.66
C ASP A 112 -31.89 0.29 33.46
N SER A 113 -32.52 0.50 34.61
CA SER A 113 -33.37 -0.51 35.25
C SER A 113 -34.63 0.16 35.78
N THR A 114 -35.77 -0.53 35.56
CA THR A 114 -37.18 -0.23 35.91
C THR A 114 -37.99 0.11 34.65
N THR A 115 -38.77 -0.80 34.07
CA THR A 115 -39.91 -1.43 34.75
C THR A 115 -40.21 -2.81 34.14
N ALA A 116 -40.18 -3.84 34.98
CA ALA A 116 -40.70 -5.17 34.70
C ALA A 116 -42.22 -5.15 34.54
N GLY A 117 -42.72 -5.98 33.64
CA GLY A 117 -44.15 -6.22 33.49
C GLY A 117 -44.72 -6.94 34.71
N GLU A 118 -45.86 -6.45 35.17
CA GLU A 118 -46.85 -7.24 35.90
C GLU A 118 -48.17 -7.12 35.14
N GLY A 119 -48.78 -8.28 34.88
CA GLY A 119 -49.99 -8.39 34.08
C GLY A 119 -51.22 -7.81 34.76
N ARG A 120 -52.08 -7.21 33.94
CA ARG A 120 -53.54 -7.18 34.08
C ARG A 120 -54.15 -6.63 32.79
N GLU A 121 -54.79 -7.49 32.03
CA GLU A 121 -55.99 -7.11 31.26
C GLU A 121 -57.21 -7.17 32.19
N PRO A 122 -58.40 -6.63 31.84
CA PRO A 122 -58.79 -5.91 30.60
C PRO A 122 -59.58 -4.61 30.87
N VAL A 123 -59.59 -3.61 29.98
CA VAL A 123 -60.78 -2.75 29.71
C VAL A 123 -60.68 -2.10 28.32
N SER A 124 -61.63 -2.49 27.45
CA SER A 124 -62.42 -1.73 26.46
C SER A 124 -61.80 -0.70 25.50
N ALA A 125 -62.24 -0.83 24.24
CA ALA A 125 -61.84 -0.14 23.03
C ALA A 125 -62.33 1.31 22.87
N ALA A 126 -61.54 2.13 22.15
CA ALA A 126 -62.00 3.08 21.11
C ALA A 126 -60.82 3.50 20.19
N PRO A 127 -61.05 3.83 18.91
CA PRO A 127 -60.00 3.78 17.88
C PRO A 127 -59.24 5.10 17.72
N ALA A 128 -57.91 5.04 17.66
CA ALA A 128 -57.08 6.18 17.25
C ALA A 128 -56.63 6.02 15.78
N LYS A 129 -56.97 7.02 14.97
CA LYS A 129 -56.77 7.10 13.52
C LYS A 129 -55.29 6.92 13.15
N ARG A 130 -54.99 5.96 12.27
CA ARG A 130 -53.67 5.71 11.69
C ARG A 130 -53.19 6.94 10.91
N LYS A 131 -52.29 7.73 11.48
CA LYS A 131 -51.43 8.63 10.70
C LYS A 131 -50.39 7.74 10.04
N LEU A 132 -50.42 7.69 8.70
CA LEU A 132 -49.40 7.00 7.91
C LEU A 132 -48.05 7.64 8.28
N SER A 133 -47.25 6.91 9.05
CA SER A 133 -46.08 7.48 9.71
C SER A 133 -45.04 7.84 8.67
N TRP A 134 -44.60 9.10 8.68
CA TRP A 134 -43.41 9.55 7.94
C TRP A 134 -42.18 8.68 8.19
N GLY A 135 -42.18 7.83 9.24
CA GLY A 135 -41.17 6.80 9.47
C GLY A 135 -41.05 5.76 8.36
N LEU A 136 -42.14 5.38 7.67
CA LEU A 136 -42.06 4.46 6.52
C LEU A 136 -41.44 5.15 5.29
N ILE A 137 -41.77 6.42 5.07
CA ILE A 137 -41.18 7.22 3.99
C ILE A 137 -39.68 7.46 4.28
N ALA A 138 -39.33 7.82 5.53
CA ALA A 138 -37.95 8.00 5.95
C ALA A 138 -37.14 6.69 5.85
N ALA A 139 -37.72 5.54 6.20
CA ALA A 139 -37.09 4.24 6.06
C ALA A 139 -36.88 3.86 4.58
N CYS A 140 -37.85 4.12 3.70
CA CYS A 140 -37.69 3.92 2.26
C CYS A 140 -36.61 4.83 1.66
N VAL A 141 -36.56 6.11 2.07
CA VAL A 141 -35.52 7.05 1.61
C VAL A 141 -34.14 6.65 2.11
N ALA A 142 -34.02 6.24 3.38
CA ALA A 142 -32.77 5.74 3.94
C ALA A 142 -32.32 4.44 3.23
N GLY A 143 -33.24 3.52 2.97
CA GLY A 143 -32.96 2.30 2.21
C GLY A 143 -32.50 2.61 0.78
N LEU A 144 -33.13 3.57 0.10
CA LEU A 144 -32.73 4.00 -1.24
C LEU A 144 -31.35 4.68 -1.23
N ALA A 145 -31.05 5.48 -0.21
CA ALA A 145 -29.76 6.13 -0.04
C ALA A 145 -28.64 5.13 0.25
N ILE A 146 -28.90 4.11 1.09
CA ILE A 146 -27.95 3.03 1.37
C ILE A 146 -27.72 2.19 0.12
N ALA A 147 -28.78 1.80 -0.60
CA ALA A 147 -28.66 1.06 -1.86
C ALA A 147 -27.91 1.87 -2.92
N GLY A 148 -28.18 3.17 -3.02
CA GLY A 148 -27.45 4.09 -3.91
C GLY A 148 -25.99 4.24 -3.52
N ASN A 149 -25.66 4.26 -2.21
CA ASN A 149 -24.28 4.32 -1.73
C ASN A 149 -23.53 3.01 -2.01
N ILE A 150 -24.16 1.85 -1.78
CA ILE A 150 -23.61 0.54 -2.12
C ILE A 150 -23.36 0.43 -3.63
N ALA A 151 -24.32 0.87 -4.46
CA ALA A 151 -24.17 0.89 -5.91
C ALA A 151 -23.05 1.85 -6.36
N ALA A 152 -22.93 3.03 -5.75
CA ALA A 152 -21.86 3.98 -6.03
C ALA A 152 -20.49 3.40 -5.65
N TRP A 153 -20.37 2.75 -4.49
CA TRP A 153 -19.14 2.05 -4.11
C TRP A 153 -18.83 0.87 -5.00
N ALA A 154 -19.83 0.11 -5.48
CA ALA A 154 -19.62 -0.96 -6.43
C ALA A 154 -19.14 -0.44 -7.79
N LEU A 155 -19.63 0.72 -8.24
CA LEU A 155 -19.18 1.38 -9.48
C LEU A 155 -17.78 1.99 -9.35
N VAL A 156 -17.44 2.57 -8.20
CA VAL A 156 -16.12 3.15 -7.92
C VAL A 156 -15.06 2.07 -7.63
N ALA A 157 -15.42 1.00 -6.93
CA ALA A 157 -14.56 -0.17 -6.72
C ALA A 157 -14.43 -1.00 -8.01
N GLY A 158 -15.39 -0.87 -8.93
CA GLY A 158 -15.46 -1.51 -10.23
C GLY A 158 -14.50 -0.95 -11.28
N GLY A 159 -13.20 -0.95 -10.98
CA GLY A 159 -12.16 -1.25 -11.98
C GLY A 159 -12.05 -0.38 -13.24
N GLY A 160 -12.47 0.90 -13.24
CA GLY A 160 -12.36 1.78 -14.41
C GLY A 160 -10.92 1.85 -14.96
N GLN A 161 -9.93 2.01 -14.08
CA GLN A 161 -8.51 2.01 -14.44
C GLN A 161 -7.96 0.60 -14.72
N LYS A 162 -8.59 -0.44 -14.15
CA LYS A 162 -8.19 -1.84 -14.36
C LYS A 162 -8.55 -2.37 -15.74
N ARG A 163 -9.64 -1.86 -16.33
CA ARG A 163 -10.15 -2.27 -17.65
C ARG A 163 -9.38 -1.63 -18.82
N GLU A 164 -8.75 -0.48 -18.59
CA GLU A 164 -8.07 0.28 -19.64
C GLU A 164 -6.75 -0.40 -20.06
N LEU A 165 -5.91 -0.81 -19.11
CA LEU A 165 -4.62 -1.46 -19.41
C LEU A 165 -4.80 -2.75 -20.22
N ALA A 166 -5.70 -3.63 -19.77
CA ALA A 166 -6.01 -4.90 -20.43
C ALA A 166 -6.59 -4.74 -21.86
N SER A 167 -7.09 -3.54 -22.19
CA SER A 167 -7.65 -3.24 -23.52
C SER A 167 -6.66 -2.61 -24.49
N THR A 168 -5.46 -2.24 -24.04
CA THR A 168 -4.42 -1.67 -24.91
C THR A 168 -3.72 -2.74 -25.74
N ASP A 169 -3.32 -2.42 -26.96
CA ASP A 169 -2.78 -3.37 -27.94
C ASP A 169 -1.59 -4.20 -27.40
N VAL A 170 -0.70 -3.60 -26.61
CA VAL A 170 0.47 -4.28 -26.04
C VAL A 170 0.08 -5.38 -25.05
N TRP A 171 -0.99 -5.16 -24.28
CA TRP A 171 -1.39 -6.04 -23.19
C TRP A 171 -2.60 -6.92 -23.55
N ALA A 172 -3.33 -6.60 -24.61
CA ALA A 172 -4.57 -7.27 -24.98
C ALA A 172 -4.37 -8.78 -25.22
N GLU A 173 -3.31 -9.18 -25.91
CA GLU A 173 -3.04 -10.61 -26.18
C GLU A 173 -2.81 -11.40 -24.90
N ILE A 174 -1.99 -10.87 -24.00
CA ILE A 174 -1.72 -11.48 -22.69
C ILE A 174 -3.00 -11.44 -21.83
N ALA A 175 -3.74 -10.35 -21.80
CA ALA A 175 -4.91 -10.17 -20.95
C ALA A 175 -6.04 -11.17 -21.29
N HIS A 176 -6.22 -11.50 -22.57
CA HIS A 176 -7.29 -12.39 -23.05
C HIS A 176 -6.84 -13.86 -23.18
N SER A 177 -5.56 -14.16 -22.96
CA SER A 177 -5.04 -15.52 -23.01
C SER A 177 -5.54 -16.38 -21.84
N LYS A 178 -5.75 -17.67 -22.12
CA LYS A 178 -6.13 -18.70 -21.14
C LYS A 178 -4.94 -19.46 -20.57
N ARG A 179 -3.73 -19.24 -21.11
CA ARG A 179 -2.50 -19.88 -20.63
C ARG A 179 -2.17 -19.34 -19.23
N PRO A 180 -1.54 -20.12 -18.34
CA PRO A 180 -1.06 -19.58 -17.08
C PRO A 180 -0.12 -18.39 -17.31
N LEU A 181 -0.18 -17.38 -16.44
CA LEU A 181 0.65 -16.18 -16.51
C LEU A 181 1.83 -16.34 -15.55
N LEU A 182 3.04 -16.19 -16.07
CA LEU A 182 4.26 -16.15 -15.29
C LEU A 182 4.85 -14.74 -15.31
N ILE A 183 4.83 -14.08 -14.15
CA ILE A 183 5.54 -12.81 -13.97
C ILE A 183 6.99 -13.13 -13.56
N VAL A 184 7.93 -12.78 -14.43
CA VAL A 184 9.36 -13.02 -14.22
C VAL A 184 9.99 -11.72 -13.73
N VAL A 185 10.51 -11.72 -12.52
CA VAL A 185 11.17 -10.56 -11.92
C VAL A 185 12.68 -10.66 -12.10
N GLY A 186 13.28 -9.62 -12.68
CA GLY A 186 14.73 -9.54 -12.91
C GLY A 186 15.51 -9.36 -11.60
N ASP A 187 16.12 -10.43 -11.12
CA ASP A 187 17.01 -10.43 -9.97
C ASP A 187 18.49 -10.40 -10.40
N TYR A 188 19.36 -10.08 -9.44
CA TYR A 188 20.80 -10.00 -9.66
C TYR A 188 21.57 -10.89 -8.71
N TYR A 189 22.53 -11.61 -9.29
CA TYR A 189 23.56 -12.28 -8.53
C TYR A 189 24.63 -11.28 -8.07
N MET A 190 24.93 -11.31 -6.77
CA MET A 190 26.04 -10.55 -6.19
C MET A 190 27.00 -11.49 -5.47
N PHE A 191 28.29 -11.22 -5.58
CA PHE A 191 29.34 -11.95 -4.89
C PHE A 191 30.19 -11.02 -4.02
N GLY A 192 30.87 -11.57 -3.03
CA GLY A 192 31.69 -10.80 -2.10
C GLY A 192 33.12 -10.68 -2.59
N GLU A 193 33.70 -9.49 -2.46
CA GLU A 193 35.14 -9.30 -2.48
C GLU A 193 35.68 -9.40 -1.06
N TYR A 194 36.67 -10.26 -0.84
CA TYR A 194 37.26 -10.55 0.46
C TYR A 194 38.70 -10.05 0.55
N GLU A 195 39.06 -9.58 1.73
CA GLU A 195 40.44 -9.36 2.17
C GLU A 195 40.86 -10.56 3.04
N ASP A 196 42.01 -11.14 2.71
CA ASP A 196 42.60 -12.32 3.36
C ASP A 196 41.63 -13.51 3.52
N ARG A 197 40.64 -13.64 2.62
CA ARG A 197 39.55 -14.65 2.62
C ARG A 197 38.61 -14.62 3.84
N VAL A 198 38.75 -13.63 4.73
CA VAL A 198 37.97 -13.57 5.98
C VAL A 198 37.08 -12.34 6.03
N VAL A 199 37.60 -11.19 5.61
CA VAL A 199 36.89 -9.92 5.78
C VAL A 199 36.18 -9.58 4.47
N LEU A 200 34.84 -9.60 4.48
CA LEU A 200 34.05 -9.10 3.35
C LEU A 200 34.27 -7.59 3.21
N LYS A 201 34.92 -7.19 2.12
CA LYS A 201 35.30 -5.80 1.83
C LYS A 201 34.17 -5.04 1.16
N ARG A 202 33.53 -5.66 0.16
CA ARG A 202 32.36 -5.12 -0.54
C ARG A 202 31.60 -6.22 -1.29
N LEU A 203 30.37 -5.90 -1.65
CA LEU A 203 29.61 -6.67 -2.61
C LEU A 203 29.91 -6.18 -4.03
N VAL A 204 29.99 -7.10 -4.96
CA VAL A 204 30.27 -6.86 -6.37
C VAL A 204 29.11 -7.41 -7.19
N ARG A 205 28.58 -6.56 -8.06
CA ARG A 205 27.68 -6.94 -9.14
C ARG A 205 28.44 -6.81 -10.46
N ASP A 206 28.77 -7.93 -11.06
CA ASP A 206 29.28 -8.00 -12.43
C ASP A 206 28.16 -8.52 -13.33
N PHE A 207 27.72 -7.73 -14.31
CA PHE A 207 26.60 -8.06 -15.19
C PHE A 207 26.85 -9.30 -16.07
N ALA A 208 28.12 -9.68 -16.27
CA ALA A 208 28.49 -10.89 -17.00
C ALA A 208 28.41 -12.17 -16.15
N ILE A 209 28.29 -12.03 -14.82
CA ILE A 209 28.25 -13.14 -13.86
C ILE A 209 26.89 -13.15 -13.15
N ASN A 210 26.06 -14.12 -13.47
CA ASN A 210 24.67 -14.23 -13.01
C ASN A 210 24.40 -15.49 -12.18
N SER A 211 25.43 -16.28 -11.89
CA SER A 211 25.34 -17.45 -11.00
C SER A 211 26.68 -17.76 -10.34
N LYS A 212 26.63 -18.63 -9.32
CA LYS A 212 27.82 -19.18 -8.68
C LYS A 212 28.68 -19.97 -9.67
N GLU A 213 28.05 -20.73 -10.55
CA GLU A 213 28.71 -21.54 -11.57
C GLU A 213 29.47 -20.65 -12.56
N GLU A 214 28.87 -19.53 -12.97
CA GLU A 214 29.52 -18.52 -13.81
C GLU A 214 30.67 -17.82 -13.07
N LEU A 215 30.53 -17.54 -11.78
CA LEU A 215 31.60 -16.98 -10.95
C LEU A 215 32.80 -17.93 -10.93
N VAL A 216 32.57 -19.21 -10.61
CA VAL A 216 33.61 -20.23 -10.60
C VAL A 216 34.24 -20.39 -11.98
N TYR A 217 33.43 -20.37 -13.04
CA TYR A 217 33.93 -20.45 -14.42
C TYR A 217 34.84 -19.26 -14.77
N SER A 218 34.45 -18.03 -14.41
CA SER A 218 35.22 -16.81 -14.66
C SER A 218 36.60 -16.82 -13.98
N GLN A 219 36.72 -17.53 -12.86
CA GLN A 219 37.95 -17.63 -12.07
C GLN A 219 38.92 -18.72 -12.57
N ARG A 220 38.46 -19.69 -13.40
CA ARG A 220 39.28 -20.83 -13.83
C ARG A 220 40.61 -20.45 -14.48
N ASN A 221 40.64 -19.32 -15.18
CA ASN A 221 41.83 -18.84 -15.89
C ASN A 221 42.64 -17.81 -15.10
N ASN A 222 42.19 -17.40 -13.91
CA ASN A 222 42.81 -16.34 -13.09
C ASN A 222 42.88 -16.77 -11.61
N PRO A 223 43.87 -17.59 -11.21
CA PRO A 223 43.95 -18.15 -9.86
C PRO A 223 43.96 -17.10 -8.73
N GLU A 224 44.53 -15.92 -8.96
CA GLU A 224 44.56 -14.82 -7.99
C GLU A 224 43.16 -14.28 -7.64
N THR A 225 42.20 -14.40 -8.56
CA THR A 225 40.82 -13.94 -8.32
C THR A 225 40.00 -14.92 -7.49
N PHE A 226 40.38 -16.19 -7.46
CA PHE A 226 39.71 -17.24 -6.67
C PHE A 226 39.76 -16.95 -5.17
N ASP A 227 40.86 -16.37 -4.71
CA ASP A 227 41.05 -16.03 -3.30
C ASP A 227 40.39 -14.70 -2.90
N ARG A 228 40.06 -13.88 -3.88
CA ARG A 228 39.53 -12.53 -3.69
C ARG A 228 38.01 -12.47 -3.80
N TYR A 229 37.40 -13.30 -4.65
CA TYR A 229 35.95 -13.25 -4.88
C TYR A 229 35.29 -14.57 -4.49
N SER A 230 34.29 -14.51 -3.61
CA SER A 230 33.54 -15.69 -3.17
C SER A 230 32.04 -15.43 -3.21
N ASP A 231 31.30 -16.50 -3.46
CA ASP A 231 29.85 -16.51 -3.36
C ASP A 231 29.41 -16.14 -1.94
N VAL A 232 28.46 -15.21 -1.84
CA VAL A 232 27.81 -14.81 -0.57
C VAL A 232 26.35 -15.26 -0.51
N ALA A 233 25.88 -16.01 -1.51
CA ALA A 233 24.49 -16.47 -1.63
C ALA A 233 23.47 -15.33 -1.48
N MET A 234 23.79 -14.14 -2.01
CA MET A 234 22.89 -12.99 -2.01
C MET A 234 22.36 -12.72 -3.41
N GLN A 235 21.04 -12.61 -3.49
CA GLN A 235 20.32 -12.10 -4.64
C GLN A 235 19.72 -10.74 -4.30
N TYR A 236 19.72 -9.85 -5.28
CA TYR A 236 19.15 -8.51 -5.15
C TYR A 236 17.97 -8.33 -6.11
N LEU A 237 16.93 -7.68 -5.61
CA LEU A 237 15.76 -7.28 -6.38
C LEU A 237 15.62 -5.76 -6.37
N PRO A 238 15.48 -5.10 -7.54
CA PRO A 238 15.17 -3.67 -7.61
C PRO A 238 13.85 -3.34 -6.89
N ALA A 239 13.84 -2.28 -6.08
CA ALA A 239 12.61 -1.81 -5.43
C ALA A 239 11.52 -1.42 -6.45
N SER A 240 11.90 -0.98 -7.64
CA SER A 240 10.99 -0.66 -8.75
C SER A 240 10.14 -1.86 -9.19
N ALA A 241 10.61 -3.09 -9.00
CA ALA A 241 9.84 -4.28 -9.33
C ALA A 241 8.54 -4.36 -8.51
N ALA A 242 8.56 -3.96 -7.23
CA ALA A 242 7.36 -3.98 -6.40
C ALA A 242 6.26 -3.04 -6.91
N PHE A 243 6.65 -1.85 -7.37
CA PHE A 243 5.71 -0.87 -7.93
C PHE A 243 5.18 -1.34 -9.29
N ALA A 244 6.04 -1.86 -10.15
CA ALA A 244 5.63 -2.42 -11.45
C ALA A 244 4.68 -3.61 -11.28
N LEU A 245 4.89 -4.48 -10.29
CA LEU A 245 3.95 -5.57 -9.97
C LEU A 245 2.57 -5.04 -9.55
N ALA A 246 2.52 -3.95 -8.78
CA ALA A 246 1.26 -3.30 -8.43
C ALA A 246 0.55 -2.72 -9.66
N ASP A 247 1.30 -2.12 -10.59
CA ASP A 247 0.78 -1.57 -11.84
C ASP A 247 0.27 -2.67 -12.81
N LEU A 248 0.83 -3.87 -12.73
CA LEU A 248 0.41 -5.04 -13.52
C LEU A 248 -0.77 -5.81 -12.90
N ALA A 249 -1.14 -5.53 -11.66
CA ALA A 249 -2.26 -6.17 -10.98
C ALA A 249 -3.58 -6.18 -11.79
N PRO A 250 -3.92 -5.16 -12.61
CA PRO A 250 -5.09 -5.20 -13.49
C PRO A 250 -5.11 -6.33 -14.52
N LEU A 251 -3.94 -6.84 -14.94
CA LEU A 251 -3.85 -7.93 -15.93
C LEU A 251 -4.10 -9.31 -15.30
N MET A 252 -4.07 -9.38 -13.97
CA MET A 252 -4.34 -10.59 -13.19
C MET A 252 -5.86 -10.71 -12.98
N HIS A 253 -6.55 -11.27 -13.98
CA HIS A 253 -8.01 -11.47 -13.88
C HIS A 253 -8.37 -12.71 -13.06
N GLU A 254 -9.57 -12.71 -12.46
CA GLU A 254 -10.07 -13.83 -11.68
C GLU A 254 -10.17 -15.11 -12.53
N GLY A 255 -9.57 -16.20 -12.05
CA GLY A 255 -9.61 -17.52 -12.70
C GLY A 255 -8.39 -17.89 -13.54
N ARG A 256 -7.44 -16.96 -13.74
CA ARG A 256 -6.14 -17.27 -14.34
C ARG A 256 -5.15 -17.71 -13.28
N ASP A 257 -4.38 -18.77 -13.54
CA ASP A 257 -3.23 -19.12 -12.71
C ASP A 257 -2.11 -18.10 -12.96
N VAL A 258 -1.79 -17.31 -11.93
CA VAL A 258 -0.72 -16.30 -11.98
C VAL A 258 0.36 -16.65 -10.97
N GLN A 259 1.57 -16.81 -11.46
CA GLN A 259 2.74 -17.14 -10.66
C GLN A 259 3.81 -16.06 -10.80
N VAL A 260 4.59 -15.84 -9.74
CA VAL A 260 5.75 -14.95 -9.76
C VAL A 260 7.00 -15.80 -9.58
N THR A 261 8.04 -15.52 -10.36
CA THR A 261 9.34 -16.23 -10.27
C THR A 261 10.48 -15.26 -10.52
N LEU A 262 11.67 -15.59 -10.03
CA LEU A 262 12.89 -14.86 -10.36
C LEU A 262 13.39 -15.23 -11.75
N ALA A 263 14.04 -14.28 -12.44
CA ALA A 263 14.67 -14.53 -13.73
C ALA A 263 15.76 -15.60 -13.63
N SER A 264 16.48 -15.67 -12.50
CA SER A 264 17.46 -16.72 -12.20
C SER A 264 16.86 -18.13 -12.11
N GLU A 265 15.56 -18.25 -11.84
CA GLU A 265 14.85 -19.53 -11.64
C GLU A 265 14.02 -19.93 -12.87
N LEU A 266 14.07 -19.13 -13.94
CA LEU A 266 13.29 -19.37 -15.13
C LEU A 266 13.85 -20.58 -15.90
N THR A 267 13.00 -21.58 -16.12
CA THR A 267 13.36 -22.78 -16.89
C THR A 267 12.77 -22.76 -18.30
N PRO A 268 13.40 -23.42 -19.28
CA PRO A 268 12.88 -23.51 -20.64
C PRO A 268 11.46 -24.10 -20.74
N ASP A 269 11.10 -25.03 -19.85
CA ASP A 269 9.76 -25.62 -19.85
C ASP A 269 8.69 -24.62 -19.41
N ARG A 270 9.01 -23.75 -18.44
CA ARG A 270 8.11 -22.66 -18.04
C ARG A 270 7.96 -21.63 -19.15
N MET A 271 9.03 -21.34 -19.90
CA MET A 271 8.96 -20.46 -21.07
C MET A 271 8.03 -20.98 -22.18
N LYS A 272 7.92 -22.30 -22.33
CA LYS A 272 7.06 -22.91 -23.37
C LYS A 272 5.60 -23.05 -22.96
N SER A 273 5.31 -23.09 -21.66
CA SER A 273 3.99 -23.45 -21.09
C SER A 273 3.21 -22.27 -20.51
N ASN A 274 3.84 -21.11 -20.32
CA ASN A 274 3.23 -19.94 -19.71
C ASN A 274 3.33 -18.74 -20.65
N ASP A 275 2.40 -17.79 -20.50
CA ASP A 275 2.64 -16.44 -21.00
C ASP A 275 3.56 -15.73 -20.01
N ILE A 276 4.47 -14.89 -20.51
CA ILE A 276 5.50 -14.28 -19.68
C ILE A 276 5.38 -12.76 -19.71
N ILE A 277 5.31 -12.16 -18.53
CA ILE A 277 5.58 -10.72 -18.36
C ILE A 277 6.89 -10.61 -17.59
N TYR A 278 7.90 -10.01 -18.21
CA TYR A 278 9.15 -9.68 -17.53
C TYR A 278 9.08 -8.29 -16.90
N VAL A 279 9.57 -8.18 -15.67
CA VAL A 279 9.67 -6.93 -14.92
C VAL A 279 11.07 -6.79 -14.33
N GLY A 280 11.84 -5.83 -14.83
CA GLY A 280 13.18 -5.57 -14.33
C GLY A 280 14.01 -4.71 -15.28
N LEU A 281 15.26 -4.43 -14.90
CA LEU A 281 16.23 -3.79 -15.80
C LEU A 281 16.71 -4.79 -16.85
N LEU A 282 17.14 -4.30 -18.00
CA LEU A 282 17.65 -5.15 -19.08
C LEU A 282 18.79 -6.08 -18.61
N SER A 283 19.63 -5.61 -17.69
CA SER A 283 20.73 -6.38 -17.08
C SER A 283 20.29 -7.61 -16.28
N GLY A 284 19.00 -7.73 -15.94
CA GLY A 284 18.42 -8.85 -15.21
C GLY A 284 17.55 -9.76 -16.08
N LEU A 285 17.65 -9.70 -17.41
CA LEU A 285 16.84 -10.53 -18.31
C LEU A 285 17.19 -12.03 -18.20
N GLY A 286 18.41 -12.35 -17.78
CA GLY A 286 18.85 -13.74 -17.62
C GLY A 286 18.55 -14.59 -18.88
N PRO A 287 17.89 -15.75 -18.74
CA PRO A 287 17.53 -16.61 -19.87
C PRO A 287 16.64 -15.96 -20.95
N LEU A 288 15.93 -14.87 -20.62
CA LEU A 288 15.06 -14.16 -21.58
C LEU A 288 15.84 -13.25 -22.54
N ARG A 289 17.10 -12.93 -22.25
CA ARG A 289 17.89 -11.97 -23.03
C ARG A 289 17.94 -12.35 -24.51
N ASP A 290 18.36 -13.58 -24.80
CA ASP A 290 18.60 -14.00 -26.18
C ASP A 290 17.28 -14.10 -26.98
N PRO A 291 16.19 -14.71 -26.46
CA PRO A 291 14.88 -14.65 -27.13
C PRO A 291 14.40 -13.22 -27.42
N VAL A 292 14.48 -12.32 -26.43
CA VAL A 292 14.02 -10.93 -26.54
C VAL A 292 14.76 -10.14 -27.62
N PHE A 293 16.08 -10.33 -27.74
CA PHE A 293 16.89 -9.58 -28.70
C PHE A 293 17.10 -10.28 -30.04
N SER A 294 16.88 -11.59 -30.14
CA SER A 294 17.10 -12.37 -31.38
C SER A 294 16.29 -11.88 -32.59
N GLN A 295 15.08 -11.38 -32.35
CA GLN A 295 14.19 -10.82 -33.40
C GLN A 295 14.09 -9.29 -33.33
N SER A 296 14.86 -8.66 -32.45
CA SER A 296 14.76 -7.22 -32.21
C SER A 296 15.68 -6.44 -33.17
N ARG A 297 15.20 -5.28 -33.62
CA ARG A 297 16.04 -4.26 -34.26
C ARG A 297 17.08 -3.68 -33.30
N PHE A 298 16.81 -3.77 -32.02
CA PHE A 298 17.68 -3.25 -30.98
C PHE A 298 18.52 -4.37 -30.38
N GLN A 299 19.73 -4.06 -29.93
CA GLN A 299 20.51 -4.94 -29.07
C GLN A 299 20.87 -4.25 -27.77
N MET A 300 21.16 -5.05 -26.75
CA MET A 300 21.80 -4.56 -25.53
C MET A 300 23.25 -4.16 -25.80
N GLY A 301 23.67 -3.00 -25.27
CA GLY A 301 25.05 -2.54 -25.30
C GLY A 301 25.90 -3.18 -24.21
N ALA A 302 27.22 -3.02 -24.32
CA ALA A 302 28.19 -3.66 -23.42
C ALA A 302 28.09 -3.20 -21.95
N SER A 303 27.54 -2.01 -21.69
CA SER A 303 27.34 -1.51 -20.33
C SER A 303 26.06 -2.00 -19.67
N TYR A 304 25.24 -2.80 -20.36
CA TYR A 304 23.91 -3.26 -19.91
C TYR A 304 22.86 -2.17 -19.66
N ASP A 305 23.27 -0.90 -19.56
CA ASP A 305 22.41 0.31 -19.46
C ASP A 305 22.26 1.05 -20.80
N GLN A 306 22.64 0.39 -21.90
CA GLN A 306 22.56 0.93 -23.25
C GLN A 306 21.74 0.01 -24.15
N ILE A 307 20.96 0.62 -25.03
CA ILE A 307 20.31 -0.03 -26.17
C ILE A 307 20.92 0.55 -27.45
N VAL A 308 21.28 -0.32 -28.38
CA VAL A 308 21.84 0.07 -29.68
C VAL A 308 20.85 -0.32 -30.78
N ASP A 309 20.47 0.64 -31.59
CA ASP A 309 19.69 0.40 -32.82
C ASP A 309 20.62 -0.15 -33.91
N LEU A 310 20.37 -1.39 -34.33
CA LEU A 310 21.21 -2.08 -35.32
C LEU A 310 21.10 -1.48 -36.73
N GLN A 311 20.01 -0.79 -37.05
CA GLN A 311 19.83 -0.18 -38.38
C GLN A 311 20.54 1.18 -38.48
N THR A 312 20.47 1.99 -37.43
CA THR A 312 21.01 3.36 -37.44
C THR A 312 22.37 3.49 -36.76
N GLY A 313 22.77 2.49 -35.97
CA GLY A 313 23.93 2.57 -35.08
C GLY A 313 23.73 3.50 -33.88
N ARG A 314 22.53 4.09 -33.72
CA ARG A 314 22.24 5.02 -32.63
C ARG A 314 22.22 4.30 -31.29
N ARG A 315 22.85 4.93 -30.30
CA ARG A 315 22.94 4.46 -28.93
C ARG A 315 21.99 5.25 -28.03
N TYR A 316 21.21 4.56 -27.23
CA TYR A 316 20.34 5.09 -26.20
C TYR A 316 20.89 4.63 -24.86
N THR A 317 21.42 5.55 -24.05
CA THR A 317 22.04 5.26 -22.75
C THR A 317 21.27 6.00 -21.68
N SER A 318 20.90 5.31 -20.61
CA SER A 318 20.25 5.93 -19.46
C SER A 318 21.19 6.92 -18.77
N GLU A 319 20.67 8.10 -18.41
CA GLU A 319 21.40 9.11 -17.64
C GLU A 319 21.19 8.95 -16.13
N ALA A 320 20.41 7.95 -15.70
CA ALA A 320 20.03 7.73 -14.31
C ALA A 320 21.24 7.62 -13.37
N PHE A 321 22.29 6.90 -13.78
CA PHE A 321 23.50 6.74 -12.97
C PHE A 321 24.27 8.05 -12.76
N LEU A 322 24.27 8.93 -13.76
CA LEU A 322 24.95 10.22 -13.69
C LEU A 322 24.19 11.20 -12.78
N ALA A 323 22.86 11.11 -12.78
CA ALA A 323 22.01 11.96 -11.96
C ALA A 323 21.85 11.43 -10.53
N ALA A 324 22.07 10.13 -10.27
CA ALA A 324 21.88 9.49 -8.95
C ALA A 324 22.42 10.24 -7.72
N PRO A 325 23.54 10.98 -7.77
CA PRO A 325 24.02 11.79 -6.63
C PRO A 325 23.20 13.07 -6.36
N SER A 326 22.18 13.37 -7.17
CA SER A 326 21.44 14.64 -7.16
C SER A 326 19.98 14.46 -7.55
N ASP A 327 19.09 15.35 -7.11
CA ASP A 327 17.68 15.36 -7.55
C ASP A 327 17.51 15.97 -8.97
N GLN A 328 18.51 15.78 -9.83
CA GLN A 328 18.47 16.32 -11.19
C GLN A 328 17.57 15.47 -12.07
N MET A 329 16.78 16.15 -12.91
CA MET A 329 16.05 15.49 -13.98
C MET A 329 17.05 14.81 -14.92
N TYR A 330 16.77 13.56 -15.28
CA TYR A 330 17.60 12.78 -16.19
C TYR A 330 16.74 12.15 -17.27
N ARG A 331 17.38 11.82 -18.38
CA ARG A 331 16.73 11.07 -19.44
C ARG A 331 16.90 9.57 -19.23
N ASP A 332 15.78 8.86 -19.31
CA ASP A 332 15.75 7.40 -19.28
C ASP A 332 15.04 6.82 -20.51
N TYR A 333 15.22 5.53 -20.72
CA TYR A 333 14.62 4.81 -21.84
C TYR A 333 13.99 3.50 -21.37
N GLY A 334 12.70 3.35 -21.61
CA GLY A 334 12.02 2.06 -21.48
C GLY A 334 12.17 1.23 -22.76
N PHE A 335 12.32 -0.08 -22.59
CA PHE A 335 12.28 -1.04 -23.69
C PHE A 335 11.02 -1.90 -23.56
N PHE A 336 10.23 -1.95 -24.62
CA PHE A 336 9.05 -2.80 -24.72
C PHE A 336 9.21 -3.71 -25.92
N SER A 337 8.97 -5.00 -25.71
CA SER A 337 8.97 -6.02 -26.75
C SER A 337 7.82 -6.98 -26.50
N SER A 338 7.08 -7.30 -27.55
CA SER A 338 6.05 -8.34 -27.56
C SER A 338 6.30 -9.23 -28.77
N PHE A 339 6.30 -10.54 -28.56
CA PHE A 339 6.52 -11.54 -29.60
C PHE A 339 5.95 -12.88 -29.13
N GLU A 340 5.54 -13.72 -30.07
CA GLU A 340 5.07 -15.08 -29.77
C GLU A 340 6.18 -15.95 -29.22
N GLY A 341 5.82 -16.81 -28.26
CA GLY A 341 6.76 -17.73 -27.65
C GLY A 341 7.14 -18.88 -28.59
N PRO A 342 8.07 -19.76 -28.19
CA PRO A 342 8.50 -20.90 -29.01
C PRO A 342 7.36 -21.86 -29.40
N THR A 343 6.20 -21.78 -28.74
CA THR A 343 5.04 -22.66 -28.94
C THR A 343 3.85 -21.98 -29.61
N GLY A 344 3.97 -20.72 -30.05
CA GLY A 344 2.83 -19.87 -30.39
C GLY A 344 2.27 -19.26 -29.10
#